data_AF-A0AAE1I426-F1
#
_entry.id   AF-A0AAE1I426-F1
#
_cell.length_a   1.000
_cell.length_b   1.000
_cell.length_c   1.000
_cell.angle_alpha   90.00
_cell.angle_beta   90.00
_cell.angle_gamma   90.00
#
_symmetry.space_group_name_H-M   'P 1'
#
loop_
_entity.id
_entity.type
_entity.pdbx_description
1 polymer ?
#
loop_
_entity_poly.entity_id
_entity_poly.type
_entity_poly.pdbx_seq_one_letter_code
_entity_poly.pdbx_strand_id
1 'polypeptide(L)'
;MNFRRRGKLGSNSLRPKQCYHSPLPISAAKKADLLSLLPQVNPLYHKYYQDLPTDNSGDVDPDCLPKDTDVAEELRIELEL
;
A
#
# COMPACT_ATOMS: atom_id res chain seq x y z
N MET A 1 35.35 -1.71 25.90
CA MET A 1 35.41 -1.76 24.43
C MET A 1 33.99 -1.60 23.92
N ASN A 2 33.66 -0.47 23.30
CA ASN A 2 32.26 -0.09 23.06
C ASN A 2 32.08 0.20 21.56
N PHE A 3 31.74 -0.83 20.78
CA PHE A 3 31.46 -0.69 19.35
C PHE A 3 30.06 -0.12 19.12
N ARG A 4 29.90 1.21 19.21
CA ARG A 4 28.68 1.87 18.72
C ARG A 4 28.82 2.16 17.22
N ARG A 5 28.48 1.18 16.37
CA ARG A 5 28.27 1.42 14.93
C ARG A 5 27.02 2.28 14.77
N ARG A 6 27.16 3.61 14.73
CA ARG A 6 26.08 4.50 14.31
C ARG A 6 26.08 4.53 12.78
N GLY A 7 25.06 3.94 12.16
CA GLY A 7 24.85 4.04 10.72
C GLY A 7 24.76 5.51 10.34
N LYS A 8 25.74 6.01 9.59
CA LYS A 8 25.80 7.38 9.10
C LYS A 8 24.97 7.49 7.82
N LEU A 9 23.72 7.03 7.86
CA LEU A 9 22.76 7.24 6.78
C LEU A 9 22.05 8.53 7.11
N GLY A 10 22.46 9.61 6.42
CA GLY A 10 21.75 10.88 6.48
C GLY A 10 20.25 10.63 6.30
N SER A 11 19.44 11.38 7.03
CA SER A 11 17.97 11.29 7.13
C SER A 11 17.19 11.24 5.80
N ASN A 12 17.88 11.38 4.66
CA ASN A 12 17.33 11.32 3.32
C ASN A 12 17.49 9.96 2.62
N SER A 13 18.35 9.05 3.09
CA SER A 13 18.58 7.74 2.42
C SER A 13 17.60 6.64 2.83
N LEU A 14 16.81 6.86 3.88
CA LEU A 14 15.86 5.89 4.42
C LEU A 14 14.40 6.30 4.18
N ARG A 15 14.14 7.24 3.27
CA ARG A 15 12.77 7.60 2.94
C ARG A 15 12.21 6.54 2.00
N PRO A 16 11.19 5.76 2.42
CA PRO A 16 10.53 4.87 1.48
C PRO A 16 10.00 5.69 0.31
N LYS A 17 10.09 5.14 -0.90
CA LYS A 17 9.50 5.78 -2.08
C LYS A 17 7.99 5.86 -1.85
N GLN A 18 7.41 7.04 -2.09
CA GLN A 18 5.96 7.19 -2.05
C GLN A 18 5.38 6.47 -3.27
N CYS A 19 4.74 5.32 -3.05
CA CYS A 19 4.15 4.51 -4.12
C CYS A 19 2.69 4.88 -4.45
N TYR A 20 2.09 5.80 -3.69
CA TYR A 20 0.66 6.15 -3.83
C TYR A 20 0.49 7.68 -3.92
N HIS A 21 -0.31 8.12 -4.90
CA HIS A 21 -0.60 9.53 -5.15
C HIS A 21 -2.04 9.92 -4.80
N SER A 22 -2.91 8.93 -4.59
CA SER A 22 -4.32 9.10 -4.25
C SER A 22 -4.80 7.93 -3.40
N PRO A 23 -5.97 8.04 -2.73
CA PRO A 23 -6.62 6.90 -2.10
C PRO A 23 -6.81 5.77 -3.12
N LEU A 24 -6.57 4.54 -2.69
CA LEU A 24 -6.84 3.36 -3.50
C LEU A 24 -8.36 3.16 -3.60
N PRO A 25 -8.87 2.85 -4.81
CA PRO A 25 -10.27 2.49 -4.96
C PRO A 25 -10.59 1.22 -4.16
N ILE A 26 -11.79 1.16 -3.61
CA ILE A 26 -12.30 0.00 -2.86
C ILE A 26 -13.46 -0.66 -3.59
N SER A 27 -13.78 -1.90 -3.23
CA SER A 27 -14.96 -2.58 -3.76
C SER A 27 -16.25 -1.86 -3.35
N ALA A 28 -17.27 -1.91 -4.20
CA ALA A 28 -18.59 -1.35 -3.88
C ALA A 28 -19.21 -1.96 -2.61
N ALA A 29 -19.00 -3.27 -2.40
CA ALA A 29 -19.47 -3.98 -1.21
C ALA A 29 -18.83 -3.42 0.07
N LYS A 30 -17.51 -3.21 0.07
CA LYS A 30 -16.78 -2.63 1.18
C LYS A 30 -17.14 -1.18 1.45
N LYS A 31 -17.41 -0.40 0.39
CA LYS A 31 -17.91 0.97 0.56
C LYS A 31 -19.28 0.98 1.25
N ALA A 32 -20.19 0.11 0.83
CA ALA A 32 -21.51 -0.01 1.47
C ALA A 32 -21.39 -0.38 2.96
N ASP A 33 -20.51 -1.32 3.29
CA ASP A 33 -20.24 -1.72 4.68
C ASP A 33 -19.69 -0.56 5.51
N LEU A 34 -18.69 0.18 4.98
CA LEU A 34 -18.15 1.38 5.63
C LEU A 34 -19.21 2.46 5.85
N LEU A 35 -20.11 2.67 4.87
CA LEU A 35 -21.19 3.64 4.99
C LEU A 35 -22.20 3.24 6.07
N SER A 36 -22.43 1.94 6.27
CA SER A 36 -23.30 1.43 7.33
C SER A 36 -22.77 1.72 8.74
N LEU A 37 -21.45 1.82 8.88
CA LEU A 37 -20.76 2.10 10.13
C LEU A 37 -20.65 3.60 10.47
N LEU A 38 -20.98 4.50 9.53
CA LEU A 38 -20.89 5.95 9.74
C LEU A 38 -21.57 6.47 11.02
N PRO A 39 -22.74 5.96 11.45
CA PRO A 39 -23.37 6.43 12.69
C PRO A 39 -22.51 6.21 13.94
N GLN A 40 -21.57 5.27 13.89
CA GLN A 40 -20.64 4.95 14.98
C GLN A 40 -19.33 5.75 14.89
N VAL A 41 -19.07 6.41 13.76
CA VAL A 41 -17.87 7.18 13.49
C VAL A 41 -18.16 8.67 13.69
N ASN A 42 -17.17 9.41 14.17
CA ASN A 42 -17.28 10.87 14.33
C ASN A 42 -17.68 11.53 12.97
N PRO A 43 -18.72 12.39 12.95
CA PRO A 43 -19.18 13.11 11.76
C PRO A 43 -18.09 13.83 10.96
N LEU A 44 -17.02 14.27 11.64
CA LEU A 44 -15.86 14.90 11.01
C LEU A 44 -15.27 14.06 9.86
N TYR A 45 -15.33 12.72 9.97
CA TYR A 45 -14.74 11.81 9.00
C TYR A 45 -15.75 11.30 7.96
N HIS A 46 -17.03 11.63 8.08
CA HIS A 46 -18.06 11.09 7.17
C HIS A 46 -17.77 11.42 5.71
N LYS A 47 -17.35 12.67 5.46
CA LYS A 47 -16.97 13.12 4.11
C LYS A 47 -15.86 12.26 3.50
N TYR A 48 -14.85 11.92 4.30
CA TYR A 48 -13.74 11.07 3.85
C TYR A 48 -14.24 9.72 3.32
N TYR A 49 -15.08 9.02 4.08
CA TYR A 49 -15.59 7.69 3.68
C TYR A 49 -16.60 7.76 2.52
N GLN A 50 -17.38 8.83 2.43
CA GLN A 50 -18.30 9.07 1.31
C GLN A 50 -17.56 9.30 -0.01
N ASP A 51 -16.47 10.04 0.04
CA ASP A 51 -15.66 10.43 -1.13
C ASP A 51 -14.64 9.35 -1.56
N LEU A 52 -14.61 8.17 -0.91
CA LEU A 52 -13.71 7.08 -1.30
C LEU A 52 -14.03 6.59 -2.73
N PRO A 53 -13.02 6.49 -3.61
CA PRO A 53 -13.21 5.96 -4.96
C PRO A 53 -13.62 4.48 -4.90
N THR A 54 -14.50 4.07 -5.82
CA THR A 54 -14.93 2.68 -5.97
C THR A 54 -14.54 2.13 -7.32
N ASP A 55 -14.12 0.87 -7.34
CA ASP A 55 -13.84 0.11 -8.57
C ASP A 55 -14.51 -1.27 -8.47
N ASN A 56 -14.67 -1.93 -9.61
CA ASN A 56 -15.18 -3.30 -9.73
C ASN A 56 -14.12 -4.36 -9.43
N SER A 57 -12.93 -3.94 -9.00
CA SER A 57 -11.90 -4.84 -8.50
C SER A 57 -12.44 -5.62 -7.29
N GLY A 58 -12.31 -6.94 -7.32
CA GLY A 58 -12.60 -7.78 -6.16
C GLY A 58 -11.77 -7.33 -4.95
N ASP A 59 -12.27 -7.56 -3.73
CA ASP A 59 -11.48 -7.31 -2.52
C ASP A 59 -10.23 -8.19 -2.56
N VAL A 60 -9.08 -7.55 -2.78
CA VAL A 60 -7.79 -8.22 -2.73
C VAL A 60 -7.30 -8.12 -1.29
N ASP A 61 -7.18 -9.28 -0.64
CA ASP A 61 -6.50 -9.38 0.64
C ASP A 61 -5.01 -9.04 0.41
N PRO A 62 -4.48 -7.97 1.03
CA PRO A 62 -3.08 -7.57 0.87
C PRO A 62 -2.11 -8.66 1.34
N ASP A 63 -2.52 -9.56 2.24
CA ASP A 63 -1.70 -10.67 2.73
C ASP A 63 -1.71 -11.88 1.76
N CYS A 64 -2.67 -11.93 0.82
CA CYS A 64 -2.71 -12.94 -0.25
C CYS A 64 -1.99 -12.50 -1.53
N LEU A 65 -1.42 -11.29 -1.57
CA LEU A 65 -0.60 -10.89 -2.71
C LEU A 65 0.60 -11.85 -2.81
N PRO A 66 0.93 -12.35 -4.01
CA PRO A 66 2.19 -13.05 -4.19
C PRO A 66 3.29 -12.09 -3.71
N LYS A 67 3.99 -12.44 -2.63
CA LYS A 67 5.25 -11.77 -2.27
C LYS A 67 6.05 -11.73 -3.55
N ASP A 68 6.39 -10.54 -4.02
CA ASP A 68 7.18 -10.32 -5.22
C ASP A 68 8.26 -11.41 -5.29
N THR A 69 7.99 -12.47 -6.07
CA THR A 69 9.00 -13.47 -6.40
C THR A 69 9.95 -12.69 -7.27
N ASP A 70 11.17 -12.48 -6.79
CA ASP A 70 12.23 -11.68 -7.41
C ASP A 70 12.25 -11.88 -8.93
N VAL A 71 11.49 -11.05 -9.67
CA VAL A 71 11.52 -10.92 -11.13
C VAL A 71 12.79 -10.15 -11.50
N ALA A 72 13.92 -10.70 -11.12
CA ALA A 72 15.26 -10.29 -11.51
C ALA A 72 16.00 -11.40 -12.25
N GLU A 73 15.41 -12.60 -12.41
CA GLU A 73 16.11 -13.78 -12.94
C GLU A 73 15.81 -14.07 -14.42
N GLU A 74 14.74 -13.55 -15.02
CA GLU A 74 14.38 -13.89 -16.42
C GLU A 74 15.07 -13.05 -17.51
N LEU A 75 15.72 -11.92 -17.18
CA LEU A 75 16.44 -11.11 -18.19
C LEU A 75 17.92 -11.47 -18.36
N ARG A 76 18.44 -12.49 -17.65
CA ARG A 76 19.85 -12.90 -17.75
C ARG A 76 20.11 -14.00 -18.79
N ILE A 77 19.09 -14.74 -19.21
CA ILE A 77 19.29 -15.88 -20.13
C ILE A 77 19.40 -15.42 -21.59
N GLU A 78 18.87 -14.25 -21.96
CA GLU A 78 18.95 -13.75 -23.36
C GLU A 78 20.23 -12.98 -23.71
N LEU A 79 21.17 -12.80 -22.77
CA LEU A 79 22.42 -12.05 -23.00
C LEU A 79 23.71 -12.86 -22.84
N GLU A 80 23.63 -14.16 -22.55
CA GLU A 80 24.78 -15.07 -22.65
C GLU A 80 24.58 -16.01 -23.85
N LEU A 81 25.34 -15.68 -24.90
CA LEU A 81 25.74 -16.45 -26.09
C LEU A 81 25.39 -17.94 -26.15
#